data_AF-A0A2G2QIE0-F1
#
_entry.id   AF-A0A2G2QIE0-F1
#
_cell.length_a   1.000
_cell.length_b   1.000
_cell.length_c   1.000
_cell.angle_alpha   90.00
_cell.angle_beta   90.00
_cell.angle_gamma   90.00
#
_symmetry.space_group_name_H-M   'P 1'
#
loop_
_entity.id
_entity.type
_entity.pdbx_description
1 polymer ?
#
loop_
_entity_poly.entity_id
_entity_poly.type
_entity_poly.pdbx_seq_one_letter_code
_entity_poly.pdbx_strand_id
1 'polypeptide(L)'
;MTLFDSIQHSQSLLRQLSSHQQVTDHTELKSIVDALNAELEVITSQANKLIKSSELQQPVQNVVPHIDENSGCYQFENKQGFFCPNCYDQTSSRVATKRLNRKLRVCPVCRASIKPRP
;
A
#
# COMPACT_ATOMS: atom_id res chain seq x y z
N MET A 1 -5.74 -6.90 -13.42
CA MET A 1 -4.43 -6.37 -13.83
C MET A 1 -4.13 -5.15 -12.99
N THR A 2 -3.02 -5.17 -12.26
CA THR A 2 -2.52 -4.01 -11.52
C THR A 2 -1.66 -3.13 -12.44
N LEU A 3 -1.43 -1.88 -12.03
CA LEU A 3 -0.47 -0.99 -12.69
C LEU A 3 0.92 -1.66 -12.82
N PHE A 4 1.32 -2.42 -11.79
CA PHE A 4 2.60 -3.11 -11.77
C PHE A 4 2.66 -4.24 -12.79
N ASP A 5 1.59 -5.02 -12.93
CA ASP A 5 1.49 -6.07 -13.94
C ASP A 5 1.61 -5.48 -15.35
N SER A 6 1.01 -4.32 -15.58
CA SER A 6 1.08 -3.61 -16.87
C SER A 6 2.50 -3.11 -17.16
N ILE A 7 3.20 -2.56 -16.16
CA ILE A 7 4.57 -2.06 -16.34
C ILE A 7 5.55 -3.22 -16.57
N GLN A 8 5.42 -4.31 -15.82
CA GLN A 8 6.21 -5.53 -16.00
C GLN A 8 5.99 -6.14 -17.39
N HIS A 9 4.74 -6.16 -17.86
CA HIS A 9 4.43 -6.63 -19.20
C HIS A 9 5.10 -5.77 -20.28
N SER A 10 5.02 -4.43 -20.17
CA SER A 10 5.69 -3.52 -21.10
C SER A 10 7.22 -3.70 -21.12
N GLN A 11 7.85 -3.90 -19.95
CA GLN A 11 9.29 -4.18 -19.87
C GLN A 11 9.65 -5.51 -20.55
N SER A 12 8.82 -6.54 -20.39
CA SER A 12 9.01 -7.82 -21.07
C SER A 12 8.96 -7.66 -22.59
N LEU A 13 7.99 -6.89 -23.11
CA LEU A 13 7.85 -6.62 -24.54
C LEU A 13 9.06 -5.83 -25.08
N LEU A 14 9.55 -4.84 -24.34
CA LEU A 14 10.73 -4.05 -24.74
C LEU A 14 12.01 -4.88 -24.72
N ARG A 15 12.17 -5.81 -23.77
CA ARG A 15 13.30 -6.76 -23.76
C ARG A 15 13.23 -7.75 -24.93
N GLN A 16 12.03 -8.17 -25.33
CA GLN A 16 11.85 -8.99 -26.52
C GLN A 16 12.18 -8.21 -27.79
N LEU A 17 11.74 -6.95 -27.89
CA LEU A 17 12.07 -6.06 -29.00
C LEU A 17 13.57 -5.78 -29.08
N SER A 18 14.25 -5.55 -27.95
CA SER A 18 15.70 -5.31 -27.93
C SER A 18 16.53 -6.54 -28.32
N SER A 19 15.99 -7.75 -28.11
CA SER A 19 16.63 -9.00 -28.54
C SER A 19 16.44 -9.33 -30.02
N HIS A 20 15.58 -8.58 -30.72
CA HIS A 20 15.28 -8.83 -32.13
C HIS A 20 16.38 -8.24 -33.02
N GLN A 21 16.89 -9.02 -33.97
CA GLN A 21 18.06 -8.71 -34.78
C GLN A 21 17.99 -7.34 -35.51
N GLN A 22 16.78 -6.98 -35.97
CA GLN A 22 16.55 -5.69 -36.64
C GLN A 22 16.69 -4.47 -35.70
N VAL A 23 16.48 -4.63 -34.40
CA VAL A 23 16.62 -3.53 -33.43
C VAL A 23 18.07 -3.40 -32.96
N THR A 24 18.80 -4.51 -32.87
CA THR A 24 20.24 -4.49 -32.51
C THR A 24 21.12 -3.83 -33.57
N ASP A 25 20.78 -3.97 -34.85
CA ASP A 25 21.56 -3.42 -35.96
C ASP A 25 21.31 -1.91 -36.16
N HIS A 26 20.17 -1.40 -35.67
CA HIS A 26 19.81 0.01 -35.72
C HIS A 26 20.13 0.70 -34.39
N THR A 27 21.30 1.34 -34.32
CA THR A 27 21.83 2.03 -33.13
C THR A 27 20.85 3.04 -32.52
N GLU A 28 20.09 3.78 -33.35
CA GLU A 28 19.08 4.74 -32.90
C GLU A 28 17.84 4.06 -32.30
N LEU A 29 17.41 2.93 -32.87
CA LEU A 29 16.29 2.16 -32.32
C LEU A 29 16.68 1.51 -31.00
N LYS A 30 17.90 0.97 -30.92
CA LYS A 30 18.45 0.41 -29.69
C LYS A 30 18.52 1.47 -28.58
N SER A 31 19.02 2.66 -28.88
CA SER A 31 19.12 3.73 -27.87
C SER A 31 17.75 4.20 -27.36
N ILE A 32 16.73 4.28 -28.23
CA ILE A 32 15.36 4.61 -27.83
C ILE A 32 14.74 3.51 -26.97
N VAL A 33 14.96 2.23 -27.31
CA VAL A 33 14.47 1.10 -26.52
C VAL A 33 15.13 1.05 -25.13
N ASP A 34 16.43 1.34 -25.07
CA ASP A 34 17.17 1.43 -23.80
C ASP A 34 16.67 2.61 -22.95
N ALA A 35 16.43 3.78 -23.57
CA ALA A 35 15.86 4.94 -22.89
C ALA A 35 14.45 4.67 -22.34
N LEU A 36 13.58 4.02 -23.13
CA LEU A 36 12.22 3.64 -22.69
C LEU A 36 12.25 2.63 -21.54
N ASN A 37 13.16 1.66 -21.57
CA ASN A 37 13.34 0.73 -20.45
C ASN A 37 13.77 1.47 -19.17
N ALA A 38 14.72 2.42 -19.28
CA ALA A 38 15.17 3.22 -18.15
C ALA A 38 14.03 4.08 -17.56
N GLU A 39 13.21 4.73 -18.39
CA GLU A 39 12.04 5.48 -17.93
C GLU A 39 11.02 4.60 -17.20
N LEU A 40 10.76 3.39 -17.71
CA LEU A 40 9.86 2.44 -17.03
C LEU A 40 10.43 1.96 -15.69
N GLU A 41 11.74 1.77 -15.57
CA GLU A 41 12.39 1.47 -14.28
C GLU A 41 12.25 2.62 -13.29
N VAL A 42 12.41 3.87 -13.74
CA VAL A 42 12.19 5.07 -12.92
C VAL A 42 10.75 5.11 -12.40
N ILE A 43 9.76 4.94 -13.29
CA ILE A 43 8.33 4.90 -12.93
C ILE A 43 8.04 3.77 -11.94
N THR A 44 8.61 2.58 -12.16
CA THR A 44 8.48 1.44 -11.24
C THR A 44 9.05 1.76 -9.86
N SER A 45 10.21 2.41 -9.81
CA SER A 45 10.85 2.81 -8.55
C SER A 45 10.04 3.87 -7.81
N GLN A 46 9.45 4.82 -8.53
CA GLN A 46 8.59 5.86 -7.96
C GLN A 46 7.27 5.27 -7.45
N ALA A 47 6.64 4.40 -8.22
CA ALA A 47 5.45 3.66 -7.80
C ALA A 47 5.73 2.85 -6.52
N ASN A 48 6.85 2.12 -6.46
CA ASN A 48 7.29 1.41 -5.26
C ASN A 48 7.56 2.36 -4.09
N LYS A 49 8.15 3.53 -4.31
CA LYS A 49 8.33 4.55 -3.26
C LYS A 49 6.99 5.06 -2.75
N LEU A 50 6.01 5.31 -3.62
CA LEU A 50 4.68 5.78 -3.23
C LEU A 50 3.88 4.72 -2.46
N ILE A 51 3.98 3.45 -2.86
CA ILE A 51 3.38 2.32 -2.14
C ILE A 51 4.05 2.15 -0.79
N LYS A 52 5.39 2.11 -0.74
CA LYS A 52 6.13 2.05 0.52
C LYS A 52 5.89 3.27 1.40
N SER A 53 5.69 4.46 0.83
CA SER A 53 5.35 5.67 1.60
C SER A 53 3.91 5.62 2.12
N SER A 54 3.00 4.94 1.42
CA SER A 54 1.66 4.63 1.93
C SER A 54 1.68 3.55 3.01
N GLU A 55 2.56 2.55 2.91
CA GLU A 55 2.78 1.51 3.92
C GLU A 55 3.62 2.02 5.12
N LEU A 56 4.44 3.06 4.93
CA LEU A 56 5.24 3.77 5.96
C LEU A 56 4.47 4.92 6.64
N GLN A 57 3.16 5.02 6.45
CA GLN A 57 2.31 5.70 7.42
C GLN A 57 2.22 4.80 8.68
N GLN A 58 3.15 4.81 9.64
CA GLN A 58 3.78 5.95 10.29
C GLN A 58 5.04 5.48 11.04
N PRO A 59 5.98 6.38 11.40
CA PRO A 59 6.90 6.10 12.48
C PRO A 59 6.13 5.67 13.73
N VAL A 60 6.61 4.60 14.36
CA VAL A 60 6.23 4.12 15.68
C VAL A 60 6.63 5.20 16.71
N GLN A 61 5.92 6.32 16.71
CA GLN A 61 5.80 7.09 17.94
C GLN A 61 4.90 6.24 18.84
N ASN A 62 5.44 5.85 19.99
CA ASN A 62 4.76 5.17 21.10
C ASN A 62 3.65 6.07 21.68
N VAL A 63 2.69 6.46 20.86
CA VAL A 63 1.46 7.11 21.30
C VAL A 63 0.58 5.96 21.77
N VAL A 64 0.52 5.79 23.09
CA VAL A 64 -0.37 4.84 23.74
C VAL A 64 -1.79 5.17 23.28
N PRO A 65 -2.50 4.25 22.59
CA PRO A 65 -3.87 4.51 22.18
C PRO A 65 -4.75 4.64 23.41
N HIS A 66 -5.71 5.57 23.38
CA HIS A 66 -6.81 5.57 24.35
C HIS A 66 -7.99 4.77 23.81
N ILE A 67 -8.66 4.04 24.69
CA ILE A 67 -9.92 3.36 24.37
C ILE A 67 -11.02 4.42 24.41
N ASP A 68 -11.74 4.58 23.30
CA ASP A 68 -12.99 5.34 23.30
C ASP A 68 -14.12 4.46 23.84
N GLU A 69 -14.64 4.81 25.01
CA GLU A 69 -15.69 4.05 25.69
C GLU A 69 -16.98 3.93 24.85
N ASN A 70 -17.27 4.95 24.04
CA ASN A 70 -18.47 5.01 23.18
C ASN A 70 -18.44 4.03 22.01
N SER A 71 -17.26 3.56 21.60
CA SER A 71 -17.11 2.65 20.46
C SER A 71 -16.39 1.35 20.83
N GLY A 72 -15.63 1.32 21.91
CA GLY A 72 -14.72 0.24 22.29
C GLY A 72 -13.47 0.14 21.41
N CYS A 73 -13.20 1.13 20.55
CA CYS A 73 -12.06 1.15 19.65
C CYS A 73 -10.90 1.98 20.21
N TYR A 74 -9.70 1.74 19.69
CA TYR A 74 -8.56 2.62 19.95
C TYR A 74 -8.65 3.90 19.13
N GLN A 75 -8.28 5.01 19.74
CA GLN A 75 -8.02 6.28 19.11
C GLN A 75 -6.57 6.67 19.38
N PHE A 76 -5.96 7.39 18.45
CA PHE A 76 -4.60 7.89 18.59
C PHE A 76 -4.64 9.40 18.50
N GLU A 77 -3.92 10.11 19.38
CA GLU A 77 -3.92 11.58 19.44
C GLU A 77 -3.58 12.22 18.08
N ASN A 78 -2.68 11.58 17.33
CA ASN A 78 -2.19 12.09 16.05
C ASN A 78 -3.01 11.62 14.83
N LYS A 79 -4.10 10.86 15.02
CA LYS A 79 -4.93 10.34 13.92
C LYS A 79 -6.41 10.35 14.26
N GLN A 80 -7.18 11.08 13.46
CA GLN A 80 -8.64 10.97 13.50
C GLN A 80 -9.09 9.60 12.97
N GLY A 81 -9.86 8.88 13.77
CA GLY A 81 -10.44 7.60 13.38
C GLY A 81 -10.50 6.58 14.52
N PHE A 82 -11.18 5.46 14.25
CA PHE A 82 -11.34 4.36 15.20
C PHE A 82 -10.58 3.13 14.71
N PHE A 83 -9.67 2.63 15.53
CA PHE A 83 -8.77 1.53 15.21
C PHE A 83 -9.08 0.28 16.03
N CYS A 84 -8.80 -0.89 15.45
CA CYS A 84 -9.11 -2.17 16.06
C CYS A 84 -8.14 -2.48 17.21
N PRO A 85 -8.64 -2.69 18.45
CA PRO A 85 -7.81 -3.08 19.58
C PRO A 85 -7.11 -4.42 19.35
N ASN A 86 -7.86 -5.44 18.92
CA ASN A 86 -7.30 -6.79 18.70
C ASN A 86 -6.11 -6.82 17.73
N CYS A 87 -6.20 -6.08 16.62
CA CYS A 87 -5.09 -6.02 15.65
C CYS A 87 -3.90 -5.24 16.21
N TYR A 88 -4.14 -4.22 17.03
CA TYR A 88 -3.07 -3.46 17.63
C TYR A 88 -2.38 -4.25 18.75
N ASP A 89 -3.14 -4.92 19.61
CA ASP A 89 -2.58 -5.70 20.74
C ASP A 89 -1.79 -6.93 20.27
N GLN A 90 -2.18 -7.55 19.15
CA GLN A 90 -1.52 -8.76 18.63
C GLN A 90 -0.35 -8.46 17.70
N THR A 91 -0.51 -7.50 16.79
CA THR A 91 0.45 -7.27 15.70
C THR A 91 0.88 -5.82 15.59
N SER A 92 0.58 -4.97 16.59
CA SER A 92 0.82 -3.52 16.60
C SER A 92 0.26 -2.80 15.36
N SER A 93 -0.73 -3.42 14.70
CA SER A 93 -1.25 -2.98 13.42
C SER A 93 -2.44 -2.05 13.62
N ARG A 94 -2.33 -0.82 13.10
CA ARG A 94 -3.36 0.23 13.20
C ARG A 94 -4.42 0.05 12.11
N VAL A 95 -5.31 -0.92 12.29
CA VAL A 95 -6.39 -1.22 11.33
C VAL A 95 -7.62 -0.35 11.59
N ALA A 96 -8.03 0.45 10.61
CA ALA A 96 -9.24 1.27 10.69
C ALA A 96 -10.50 0.39 10.69
N THR A 97 -11.42 0.67 11.62
CA THR A 97 -12.67 -0.09 11.80
C THR A 97 -13.81 0.52 11.00
N LYS A 98 -14.70 -0.33 10.47
CA LYS A 98 -15.90 0.10 9.77
C LYS A 98 -17.09 0.12 10.73
N ARG A 99 -17.87 1.20 10.70
CA ARG A 99 -19.10 1.30 11.49
C ARG A 99 -20.19 0.46 10.84
N LEU A 100 -20.81 -0.44 11.62
CA LEU A 100 -21.95 -1.22 11.17
C LEU A 100 -23.26 -0.63 11.71
N ASN A 101 -23.27 -0.20 12.98
CA ASN A 101 -24.39 0.55 13.57
C ASN A 101 -23.89 1.47 14.70
N ARG A 102 -24.80 2.04 15.52
CA ARG A 102 -24.41 2.94 16.63
C ARG A 102 -23.66 2.24 17.76
N LYS A 103 -23.86 0.94 17.96
CA LYS A 103 -23.29 0.16 19.07
C LYS A 103 -22.28 -0.91 18.60
N LEU A 104 -21.90 -0.89 17.33
CA LEU A 104 -21.06 -1.94 16.75
C LEU A 104 -20.21 -1.41 15.60
N ARG A 105 -18.91 -1.66 15.73
CA ARG A 105 -17.92 -1.52 14.67
C ARG A 105 -17.29 -2.88 14.40
N VAL A 106 -16.83 -3.09 13.16
CA VAL A 106 -16.20 -4.34 12.75
C VAL A 106 -14.82 -4.03 12.16
N CYS A 107 -13.83 -4.84 12.52
CA CYS A 107 -12.52 -4.80 11.89
C CYS A 107 -12.57 -5.50 10.52
N PRO A 108 -12.16 -4.86 9.42
CA PRO A 108 -12.15 -5.50 8.10
C PRO A 108 -11.13 -6.64 7.97
N VAL A 109 -10.08 -6.63 8.80
CA VAL A 109 -8.98 -7.61 8.75
C VAL A 109 -9.29 -8.83 9.60
N CYS A 110 -9.44 -8.65 10.91
CA CYS A 110 -9.67 -9.78 11.83
C CYS A 110 -11.16 -10.10 12.04
N ARG A 111 -12.07 -9.35 11.42
CA ARG A 111 -13.54 -9.51 11.56
C ARG A 111 -14.06 -9.41 13.00
N ALA A 112 -13.24 -8.89 13.92
CA ALA A 112 -13.64 -8.68 15.30
C ALA A 112 -14.81 -7.72 15.40
N SER A 113 -15.83 -8.13 16.17
CA SER A 113 -16.95 -7.29 16.55
C SER A 113 -16.57 -6.46 17.77
N ILE A 114 -16.50 -5.14 17.60
CA ILE A 114 -16.07 -4.20 18.63
C ILE A 114 -17.30 -3.43 19.11
N LYS A 115 -17.55 -3.53 20.42
CA LYS A 115 -18.71 -2.94 21.08
C LYS A 115 -18.24 -1.96 22.15
N PRO A 116 -19.02 -0.88 22.40
CA PRO A 116 -18.82 -0.01 23.56
C PRO A 116 -18.83 -0.86 24.83
N ARG A 117 -17.93 -0.58 25.78
CA ARG A 117 -18.03 -1.18 27.11
C ARG A 117 -19.07 -0.39 27.92
N PRO A 118 -19.99 -1.06 28.63
CA PRO A 118 -20.96 -0.42 29.50
C PRO A 118 -20.31 0.15 30.76
#